data_AF-A0A4R4NPW8-F1
#
_entry.id   AF-A0A4R4NPW8-F1
#
_cell.length_a   1.000
_cell.length_b   1.000
_cell.length_c   1.000
_cell.angle_alpha   90.00
_cell.angle_beta   90.00
_cell.angle_gamma   90.00
#
_symmetry.space_group_name_H-M   'P 1'
#
loop_
_entity.id
_entity.type
_entity.pdbx_description
1 polymer ?
#
loop_
_entity_poly.entity_id
_entity_poly.type
_entity_poly.pdbx_seq_one_letter_code
_entity_poly.pdbx_strand_id
1 'polypeptide(L)'
;MSRARERRERVLEHLTELHRLPLGGAPDPVFRERLRADLVSGRVSAEFPPDEPARFRHAHRRPARRGPLLSQLAAFGLSAAMMAASFVTYQAVPGDSLYPLKRAAESALVGLSTNDAARAERELRSAKTRAEEVVSLLGSSDGGPLVGKTLKDMEESTRAGVSRLRRAEPRSPKIKKFARHQKEVVGPMLRQLRRDQLAQAEGYLDYIEGLVAPG
;
A
#
# COMPACT_ATOMS: atom_id res chain seq x y z
N MET A 1 13.67 -10.21 -32.43
CA MET A 1 12.60 -10.33 -31.41
C MET A 1 13.11 -9.72 -30.12
N SER A 2 12.28 -8.99 -29.35
CA SER A 2 12.75 -8.17 -28.23
C SER A 2 13.06 -9.02 -26.99
N ARG A 3 14.22 -8.82 -26.35
CA ARG A 3 14.67 -9.53 -25.12
C ARG A 3 13.63 -9.50 -23.99
N ALA A 4 12.77 -8.48 -23.95
CA ALA A 4 11.68 -8.37 -22.99
C ALA A 4 10.57 -9.41 -23.22
N ARG A 5 10.31 -9.76 -24.48
CA ARG A 5 9.30 -10.76 -24.85
C ARG A 5 9.76 -12.17 -24.48
N GLU A 6 11.02 -12.51 -24.77
CA GLU A 6 11.61 -13.79 -24.37
C GLU A 6 11.66 -13.95 -22.84
N ARG A 7 11.96 -12.86 -22.11
CA ARG A 7 11.95 -12.89 -20.64
C ARG A 7 10.53 -13.11 -20.10
N ARG A 8 9.51 -12.51 -20.72
CA ARG A 8 8.10 -12.73 -20.38
C ARG A 8 7.66 -14.17 -20.66
N GLU A 9 8.02 -14.72 -21.82
CA GLU A 9 7.69 -16.09 -22.20
C GLU A 9 8.31 -17.10 -21.23
N ARG A 10 9.59 -16.93 -20.85
CA ARG A 10 10.25 -17.76 -19.83
C ARG A 10 9.58 -17.71 -18.45
N VAL A 11 9.07 -16.55 -18.04
CA VAL A 11 8.34 -16.41 -16.77
C VAL A 11 7.00 -17.14 -16.82
N LEU A 12 6.26 -17.03 -17.93
CA LEU A 12 4.98 -17.72 -18.10
C LEU A 12 5.16 -19.24 -18.13
N GLU A 13 6.24 -19.71 -18.76
CA GLU A 13 6.61 -21.12 -18.79
C GLU A 13 6.89 -21.65 -17.38
N HIS A 14 7.73 -20.96 -16.61
CA HIS A 14 7.99 -21.30 -15.20
C HIS A 14 6.72 -21.28 -14.33
N LEU A 15 5.84 -20.29 -14.50
CA LEU A 15 4.59 -20.23 -13.75
C LEU A 15 3.66 -21.41 -14.11
N THR A 16 3.68 -21.85 -15.36
CA THR A 16 2.89 -23.00 -15.82
C THR A 16 3.46 -24.30 -15.27
N GLU A 17 4.78 -24.45 -15.20
CA GLU A 17 5.43 -25.59 -14.53
C GLU A 17 5.09 -25.62 -13.03
N LEU A 18 5.18 -24.49 -12.35
CA LEU A 18 4.82 -24.38 -10.93
C LEU A 18 3.35 -24.70 -10.67
N HIS A 19 2.44 -24.30 -11.56
CA HIS A 19 1.01 -24.61 -11.43
C HIS A 19 0.70 -26.10 -11.58
N ARG A 20 1.54 -26.85 -12.32
CA ARG A 20 1.40 -28.30 -12.49
C ARG A 20 2.00 -29.10 -11.35
N LEU A 21 2.83 -28.49 -10.52
CA LEU A 21 3.31 -29.13 -9.30
C LEU A 21 2.13 -29.26 -8.33
N PRO A 22 1.83 -30.47 -7.82
CA PRO A 22 0.72 -30.68 -6.90
C PRO A 22 1.11 -30.13 -5.51
N LEU A 23 0.95 -28.82 -5.32
CA LEU A 23 1.21 -28.12 -4.06
C LEU A 23 0.11 -28.34 -3.00
N GLY A 24 -0.54 -29.50 -3.02
CA GLY A 24 -1.71 -29.81 -2.21
C GLY A 24 -3.00 -29.60 -3.00
N GLY A 25 -3.95 -30.54 -2.85
CA GLY A 25 -5.24 -30.49 -3.53
C GLY A 25 -6.08 -29.28 -3.11
N ALA A 26 -7.19 -29.08 -3.80
CA ALA A 26 -8.19 -28.09 -3.39
C ALA A 26 -8.55 -28.28 -1.90
N PRO A 27 -8.85 -27.18 -1.17
CA PRO A 27 -9.22 -27.27 0.24
C PRO A 27 -10.35 -28.28 0.44
N ASP A 28 -10.29 -29.03 1.54
CA ASP A 28 -11.25 -30.08 1.87
C ASP A 28 -12.72 -29.59 1.70
N PRO A 29 -13.62 -30.38 1.08
CA PRO A 29 -14.99 -29.94 0.80
C PRO A 29 -15.76 -29.51 2.05
N VAL A 30 -15.52 -30.18 3.18
CA VAL A 30 -16.19 -29.84 4.46
C VAL A 30 -15.67 -28.52 5.01
N PHE A 31 -14.39 -28.24 4.84
CA PHE A 31 -13.82 -26.93 5.15
C PHE A 31 -14.44 -25.82 4.28
N ARG A 32 -14.61 -26.06 2.97
CA ARG A 32 -15.22 -25.08 2.06
C ARG A 32 -16.66 -24.74 2.42
N GLU A 33 -17.47 -25.74 2.77
CA GLU A 33 -18.85 -25.48 3.18
C GLU A 33 -18.94 -24.73 4.51
N ARG A 34 -18.08 -25.04 5.49
CA ARG A 34 -18.00 -24.27 6.74
C ARG A 34 -17.61 -22.83 6.47
N LEU A 35 -16.55 -22.60 5.68
CA LEU A 35 -16.09 -21.26 5.36
C LEU A 35 -17.16 -20.45 4.61
N ARG A 36 -17.91 -21.09 3.69
CA ARG A 36 -19.03 -20.43 3.01
C ARG A 36 -20.11 -20.03 4.01
N ALA A 37 -20.50 -20.93 4.93
CA ALA A 37 -21.50 -20.63 5.95
C ALA A 37 -21.05 -19.49 6.89
N ASP A 38 -19.77 -19.47 7.28
CA ASP A 38 -19.20 -18.43 8.13
C ASP A 38 -19.13 -17.07 7.43
N LEU A 39 -18.83 -17.05 6.12
CA LEU A 39 -18.85 -15.83 5.30
C LEU A 39 -20.27 -15.28 5.12
N VAL A 40 -21.23 -16.15 4.80
CA VAL A 40 -22.65 -15.75 4.62
C VAL A 40 -23.27 -15.28 5.93
N SER A 41 -22.86 -15.86 7.06
CA SER A 41 -23.33 -15.47 8.39
C SER A 41 -22.54 -14.31 9.02
N GLY A 42 -21.50 -13.80 8.34
CA GLY A 42 -20.66 -12.70 8.84
C GLY A 42 -19.80 -13.05 10.06
N ARG A 43 -19.58 -14.35 10.32
CA ARG A 43 -18.86 -14.85 11.52
C ARG A 43 -17.35 -14.96 11.36
N VAL A 44 -16.78 -14.54 10.23
CA VAL A 44 -15.33 -14.60 10.02
C VAL A 44 -14.64 -13.58 10.93
N SER A 45 -14.39 -13.98 12.18
CA SER A 45 -13.27 -13.50 12.96
C SER A 45 -12.04 -14.30 12.53
N ALA A 46 -10.97 -13.58 12.18
CA ALA A 46 -9.70 -14.18 11.76
C ALA A 46 -9.01 -14.85 12.96
N GLU A 47 -9.48 -16.03 13.33
CA GLU A 47 -8.73 -16.95 14.19
C GLU A 47 -7.92 -17.84 13.24
N PHE A 48 -6.69 -17.44 12.94
CA PHE A 48 -5.74 -18.32 12.26
C PHE A 48 -5.20 -19.31 13.31
N PRO A 49 -5.49 -20.62 13.21
CA PRO A 49 -4.82 -21.58 14.07
C PRO A 49 -3.31 -21.58 13.72
N PRO A 50 -2.41 -21.60 14.71
CA PRO A 50 -0.98 -21.61 14.44
C PRO A 50 -0.57 -22.90 13.71
N ASP A 51 0.32 -22.76 12.71
CA ASP A 51 0.98 -23.88 12.05
C ASP A 51 1.83 -24.66 13.07
N GLU A 52 1.55 -25.95 13.25
CA GLU A 52 2.46 -26.88 13.94
C GLU A 52 3.03 -27.91 12.96
N PRO A 53 4.36 -28.10 12.90
CA PRO A 53 4.96 -29.22 12.19
C PRO A 53 4.77 -30.53 12.98
N ALA A 54 4.29 -31.57 12.29
CA ALA A 54 4.07 -32.88 12.88
C ALA A 54 5.38 -33.55 13.35
N ARG A 55 5.44 -33.98 14.62
CA ARG A 55 5.52 -35.40 15.05
C ARG A 55 5.78 -35.57 16.57
N PHE A 56 4.98 -36.47 17.15
CA PHE A 56 5.21 -37.43 18.24
C PHE A 56 4.26 -37.34 19.46
N ARG A 57 3.69 -38.52 19.78
CA ARG A 57 2.61 -38.80 20.74
C ARG A 57 3.05 -38.51 22.19
N HIS A 58 2.18 -37.88 22.99
CA HIS A 58 1.49 -38.54 24.12
C HIS A 58 0.61 -37.58 24.96
N ALA A 59 -0.46 -38.20 25.48
CA ALA A 59 -1.29 -37.80 26.62
C ALA A 59 -2.32 -36.67 26.41
N HIS A 60 -3.59 -37.10 26.36
CA HIS A 60 -4.74 -36.26 26.70
C HIS A 60 -4.52 -35.53 28.03
N ARG A 61 -4.29 -34.22 27.97
CA ARG A 61 -4.58 -33.33 29.09
C ARG A 61 -5.77 -32.46 28.72
N ARG A 62 -6.88 -32.73 29.40
CA ARG A 62 -8.08 -31.90 29.41
C ARG A 62 -7.70 -30.44 29.73
N PRO A 63 -8.40 -29.45 29.16
CA PRO A 63 -8.00 -28.05 29.27
C PRO A 63 -8.20 -27.56 30.70
N ALA A 64 -7.13 -27.07 31.33
CA ALA A 64 -7.26 -26.25 32.51
C ALA A 64 -7.89 -24.92 32.08
N ARG A 65 -9.13 -24.68 32.52
CA ARG A 65 -9.80 -23.38 32.47
C ARG A 65 -8.93 -22.35 33.21
N ARG A 66 -7.98 -21.74 32.52
CA ARG A 66 -7.26 -20.55 32.98
C ARG A 66 -7.96 -19.35 32.35
N GLY A 67 -8.40 -18.45 33.22
CA GLY A 67 -9.45 -17.47 32.96
C GLY A 67 -9.11 -16.36 31.96
N PRO A 68 -10.08 -15.48 31.69
CA PRO A 68 -10.11 -14.52 30.58
C PRO A 68 -9.05 -13.39 30.64
N LEU A 69 -8.21 -13.36 31.68
CA LEU A 69 -7.16 -12.36 31.86
C LEU A 69 -5.92 -12.65 31.00
N LEU A 70 -5.58 -13.93 30.77
CA LEU A 70 -4.48 -14.32 29.89
C LEU A 70 -4.83 -14.09 28.41
N SER A 71 -6.10 -14.26 28.03
CA SER A 71 -6.57 -13.95 26.67
C SER A 71 -6.62 -12.45 26.40
N GLN A 72 -6.92 -11.61 27.39
CA GLN A 72 -6.90 -10.15 27.23
C GLN A 72 -5.47 -9.61 27.06
N LEU A 73 -4.49 -10.12 27.81
CA LEU A 73 -3.08 -9.75 27.63
C LEU A 73 -2.51 -10.26 26.30
N ALA A 74 -2.90 -11.46 25.86
CA ALA A 74 -2.53 -11.98 24.55
C ALA A 74 -3.16 -11.16 23.40
N ALA A 75 -4.44 -10.78 23.53
CA ALA A 75 -5.12 -9.91 22.57
C ALA A 75 -4.52 -8.49 22.54
N PHE A 76 -4.15 -7.93 23.70
CA PHE A 76 -3.46 -6.64 23.79
C PHE A 76 -2.05 -6.73 23.20
N GLY A 77 -1.31 -7.79 23.48
CA GLY A 77 0.02 -8.03 22.92
C GLY A 77 -0.02 -8.20 21.41
N LEU A 78 -1.01 -8.93 20.89
CA LEU A 78 -1.23 -9.09 19.45
C LEU A 78 -1.67 -7.78 18.80
N SER A 79 -2.57 -7.03 19.43
CA SER A 79 -3.00 -5.70 18.95
C SER A 79 -1.82 -4.73 18.95
N ALA A 80 -1.00 -4.71 20.00
CA ALA A 80 0.20 -3.90 20.09
C ALA A 80 1.27 -4.34 19.07
N ALA A 81 1.43 -5.64 18.82
CA ALA A 81 2.32 -6.16 17.79
C ALA A 81 1.83 -5.81 16.38
N MET A 82 0.53 -5.89 16.11
CA MET A 82 -0.09 -5.42 14.87
C MET A 82 0.04 -3.90 14.71
N MET A 83 -0.09 -3.14 15.80
CA MET A 83 0.08 -1.69 15.81
C MET A 83 1.56 -1.31 15.60
N ALA A 84 2.50 -2.02 16.23
CA ALA A 84 3.94 -1.83 16.04
C ALA A 84 4.40 -2.19 14.62
N ALA A 85 3.89 -3.29 14.06
CA ALA A 85 4.08 -3.63 12.65
C ALA A 85 3.46 -2.56 11.72
N SER A 86 2.33 -1.98 12.12
CA SER A 86 1.69 -0.87 11.39
C SER A 86 2.58 0.38 11.33
N PHE A 87 3.28 0.74 12.40
CA PHE A 87 4.18 1.89 12.42
C PHE A 87 5.36 1.74 11.44
N VAL A 88 5.95 0.54 11.33
CA VAL A 88 7.03 0.26 10.37
C VAL A 88 6.52 0.25 8.94
N THR A 89 5.32 -0.30 8.69
CA THR A 89 4.72 -0.28 7.33
C THR A 89 4.34 1.13 6.86
N TYR A 90 3.96 2.02 7.76
CA TYR A 90 3.57 3.40 7.39
C TYR A 90 4.78 4.24 6.95
N GLN A 91 5.93 4.01 7.57
CA GLN A 91 7.18 4.70 7.22
C GLN A 91 7.91 4.08 6.03
N ALA A 92 7.49 2.90 5.56
CA ALA A 92 8.13 2.24 4.43
C ALA A 92 8.18 3.17 3.21
N VAL A 93 9.35 3.28 2.60
CA VAL A 93 9.62 4.06 1.39
C VAL A 93 9.93 3.11 0.23
N PRO A 94 9.89 3.58 -1.03
CA PRO A 94 10.24 2.75 -2.17
C PRO A 94 11.60 2.06 -1.95
N GLY A 95 11.64 0.75 -2.17
CA GLY A 95 12.84 -0.07 -1.93
C GLY A 95 12.74 -0.94 -0.67
N ASP A 96 11.91 -0.54 0.30
CA ASP A 96 11.68 -1.33 1.51
C ASP A 96 10.84 -2.58 1.22
N SER A 97 11.10 -3.66 1.97
CA SER A 97 10.39 -4.94 1.84
C SER A 97 8.87 -4.82 2.06
N LEU A 98 8.45 -3.91 2.94
CA LEU A 98 7.05 -3.68 3.29
C LEU A 98 6.38 -2.59 2.43
N TYR A 99 7.10 -1.94 1.52
CA TYR A 99 6.56 -0.89 0.67
C TYR A 99 5.39 -1.36 -0.23
N PRO A 100 5.43 -2.55 -0.86
CA PRO A 100 4.29 -3.05 -1.62
C PRO A 100 3.01 -3.18 -0.79
N LEU A 101 3.15 -3.56 0.50
CA LEU A 101 2.02 -3.67 1.42
C LEU A 101 1.43 -2.29 1.75
N LYS A 102 2.29 -1.28 1.98
CA LYS A 102 1.87 0.12 2.13
C LYS A 102 1.05 0.59 0.92
N ARG A 103 1.57 0.36 -0.30
CA ARG A 103 0.87 0.73 -1.54
C ARG A 103 -0.47 0.01 -1.72
N ALA A 104 -0.54 -1.27 -1.36
CA ALA A 104 -1.79 -2.02 -1.42
C ALA A 104 -2.83 -1.47 -0.43
N ALA A 105 -2.43 -1.16 0.80
CA ALA A 105 -3.30 -0.57 1.80
C ALA A 105 -3.82 0.82 1.38
N GLU A 106 -2.94 1.69 0.86
CA GLU A 106 -3.33 3.00 0.33
C GLU A 106 -4.31 2.88 -0.84
N SER A 107 -4.04 1.96 -1.77
CA SER A 107 -4.91 1.70 -2.92
C SER A 107 -6.28 1.19 -2.48
N ALA A 108 -6.33 0.32 -1.46
CA ALA A 108 -7.58 -0.13 -0.88
C ALA A 108 -8.37 1.03 -0.25
N LEU A 109 -7.70 1.96 0.46
CA LEU A 109 -8.36 3.14 1.03
C LEU A 109 -8.93 4.08 -0.04
N VAL A 110 -8.25 4.24 -1.17
CA VAL A 110 -8.77 4.96 -2.35
C VAL A 110 -9.98 4.22 -2.94
N GLY A 111 -9.87 2.90 -3.11
CA GLY A 111 -10.92 2.03 -3.66
C GLY A 111 -12.20 2.02 -2.83
N LEU A 112 -12.08 1.90 -1.51
CA LEU A 112 -13.18 1.85 -0.53
C LEU A 112 -13.83 3.21 -0.26
N SER A 113 -13.29 4.30 -0.79
CA SER A 113 -13.90 5.62 -0.64
C SER A 113 -15.24 5.67 -1.39
N THR A 114 -16.32 5.92 -0.65
CA THR A 114 -17.71 5.81 -1.13
C THR A 114 -18.19 6.98 -1.98
N ASN A 115 -17.50 8.12 -1.93
CA ASN A 115 -17.82 9.30 -2.72
C ASN A 115 -16.58 9.90 -3.38
N ASP A 116 -16.79 10.67 -4.45
CA ASP A 116 -15.72 11.23 -5.26
C ASP A 116 -14.86 12.25 -4.50
N ALA A 117 -15.45 13.03 -3.58
CA ALA A 117 -14.69 13.98 -2.76
C ALA A 117 -13.70 13.26 -1.84
N ALA A 118 -14.16 12.22 -1.12
CA ALA A 118 -13.33 11.39 -0.25
C ALA A 118 -12.24 10.65 -1.04
N ARG A 119 -12.59 10.09 -2.20
CA ARG A 119 -11.62 9.45 -3.09
C ARG A 119 -10.58 10.45 -3.59
N ALA A 120 -11.00 11.66 -3.99
CA ALA A 120 -10.08 12.71 -4.40
C ALA A 120 -9.14 13.13 -3.26
N GLU A 121 -9.63 13.25 -2.03
CA GLU A 121 -8.78 13.54 -0.87
C GLU A 121 -7.79 12.42 -0.56
N ARG A 122 -8.17 11.15 -0.76
CA ARG A 122 -7.22 10.02 -0.62
C ARG A 122 -6.11 10.08 -1.67
N GLU A 123 -6.43 10.42 -2.92
CA GLU A 123 -5.44 10.62 -3.98
C GLU A 123 -4.50 11.79 -3.66
N LEU A 124 -5.03 12.93 -3.22
CA LEU A 124 -4.19 14.07 -2.80
C LEU A 124 -3.32 13.71 -1.59
N ARG A 125 -3.81 12.88 -0.65
CA ARG A 125 -2.97 12.35 0.44
C ARG A 125 -1.86 11.43 -0.08
N SER A 126 -2.17 10.52 -1.00
CA SER A 126 -1.17 9.66 -1.66
C SER A 126 -0.06 10.51 -2.31
N ALA A 127 -0.41 11.58 -3.01
CA ALA A 127 0.55 12.49 -3.60
C ALA A 127 1.47 13.17 -2.56
N LYS A 128 0.93 13.64 -1.43
CA LYS A 128 1.74 14.19 -0.33
C LYS A 128 2.72 13.15 0.21
N THR A 129 2.23 11.94 0.47
CA THR A 129 3.07 10.84 0.96
C THR A 129 4.17 10.49 -0.05
N ARG A 130 3.89 10.46 -1.36
CA ARG A 130 4.93 10.25 -2.38
C ARG A 130 5.99 11.37 -2.36
N ALA A 131 5.60 12.61 -2.09
CA ALA A 131 6.56 13.72 -1.98
C ALA A 131 7.49 13.54 -0.78
N GLU A 132 6.95 13.17 0.38
CA GLU A 132 7.74 12.85 1.57
C GLU A 132 8.71 11.68 1.32
N GLU A 133 8.27 10.66 0.61
CA GLU A 133 9.14 9.55 0.22
C GLU A 133 10.26 9.97 -0.73
N VAL A 134 10.02 10.93 -1.64
CA VAL A 134 11.10 11.51 -2.45
C VAL A 134 12.13 12.18 -1.54
N VAL A 135 11.72 12.91 -0.50
CA VAL A 135 12.66 13.48 0.49
C VAL A 135 13.50 12.39 1.15
N SER A 136 12.86 11.31 1.61
CA SER A 136 13.56 10.18 2.24
C SER A 136 14.54 9.51 1.28
N LEU A 137 14.16 9.34 0.01
CA LEU A 137 15.03 8.75 -1.01
C LEU A 137 16.21 9.64 -1.36
N LEU A 138 16.04 10.97 -1.39
CA LEU A 138 17.14 11.90 -1.64
C LEU A 138 18.18 11.91 -0.52
N GLY A 139 17.76 11.61 0.72
CA GLY A 139 18.65 11.40 1.85
C GLY A 139 19.34 10.03 1.90
N SER A 140 19.00 9.11 0.99
CA SER A 140 19.45 7.72 1.00
C SER A 140 20.40 7.40 -0.15
N SER A 141 21.48 6.66 0.13
CA SER A 141 22.53 6.31 -0.86
C SER A 141 21.99 5.51 -2.06
N ASP A 142 21.01 4.64 -1.82
CA ASP A 142 20.42 3.77 -2.84
C ASP A 142 19.11 4.33 -3.44
N GLY A 143 18.68 5.52 -3.01
CA GLY A 143 17.37 6.06 -3.37
C GLY A 143 17.29 6.63 -4.79
N GLY A 144 18.43 6.96 -5.40
CA GLY A 144 18.52 7.63 -6.70
C GLY A 144 17.64 7.01 -7.81
N PRO A 145 17.74 5.70 -8.12
CA PRO A 145 16.92 5.05 -9.14
C PRO A 145 15.41 5.10 -8.88
N LEU A 146 15.00 5.22 -7.61
CA LEU A 146 13.60 5.16 -7.21
C LEU A 146 12.93 6.54 -7.23
N VAL A 147 13.70 7.63 -7.02
CA VAL A 147 13.20 9.01 -7.01
C VAL A 147 12.33 9.35 -8.24
N GLY A 148 12.78 9.02 -9.45
CA GLY A 148 12.03 9.36 -10.67
C GLY A 148 10.68 8.63 -10.76
N LYS A 149 10.64 7.36 -10.34
CA LYS A 149 9.39 6.60 -10.26
C LYS A 149 8.46 7.20 -9.20
N THR A 150 8.98 7.56 -8.02
CA THR A 150 8.19 8.14 -6.94
C THR A 150 7.64 9.52 -7.29
N LEU A 151 8.41 10.35 -7.99
CA LEU A 151 7.94 11.62 -8.55
C LEU A 151 6.80 11.40 -9.55
N LYS A 152 6.86 10.32 -10.34
CA LYS A 152 5.81 9.98 -11.30
C LYS A 152 4.53 9.55 -10.58
N ASP A 153 4.65 8.65 -9.61
CA ASP A 153 3.52 8.22 -8.78
C ASP A 153 2.88 9.41 -8.04
N MET A 154 3.69 10.37 -7.58
CA MET A 154 3.21 11.63 -6.98
C MET A 154 2.37 12.44 -7.96
N GLU A 155 2.89 12.67 -9.17
CA GLU A 155 2.21 13.44 -10.21
C GLU A 155 0.88 12.78 -10.62
N GLU A 156 0.87 11.46 -10.81
CA GLU A 156 -0.33 10.69 -11.19
C GLU A 156 -1.43 10.82 -10.12
N SER A 157 -1.10 10.60 -8.85
CA SER A 157 -2.03 10.79 -7.72
C SER A 157 -2.51 12.25 -7.62
N THR A 158 -1.63 13.23 -7.85
CA THR A 158 -2.01 14.65 -7.85
C THR A 158 -3.04 14.93 -8.95
N ARG A 159 -2.77 14.53 -10.20
CA ARG A 159 -3.68 14.78 -11.33
C ARG A 159 -5.02 14.08 -11.13
N ALA A 160 -5.02 12.85 -10.64
CA ALA A 160 -6.23 12.10 -10.32
C ALA A 160 -7.06 12.78 -9.23
N GLY A 161 -6.41 13.21 -8.14
CA GLY A 161 -7.03 13.91 -7.02
C GLY A 161 -7.61 15.27 -7.44
N VAL A 162 -6.83 16.11 -8.13
CA VAL A 162 -7.27 17.42 -8.60
C VAL A 162 -8.44 17.30 -9.58
N SER A 163 -8.34 16.41 -10.57
CA SER A 163 -9.39 16.18 -11.57
C SER A 163 -10.71 15.76 -10.92
N ARG A 164 -10.64 14.81 -9.99
CA ARG A 164 -11.84 14.33 -9.27
C ARG A 164 -12.40 15.38 -8.32
N LEU A 165 -11.55 16.10 -7.59
CA LEU A 165 -11.99 17.14 -6.65
C LEU A 165 -12.64 18.32 -7.37
N ARG A 166 -12.14 18.73 -8.55
CA ARG A 166 -12.77 19.78 -9.37
C ARG A 166 -14.20 19.41 -9.78
N ARG A 167 -14.46 18.12 -10.06
CA ARG A 167 -15.81 17.65 -10.41
C ARG A 167 -16.71 17.56 -9.18
N ALA A 168 -16.20 17.02 -8.08
CA ALA A 168 -16.98 16.81 -6.87
C ALA A 168 -17.26 18.10 -6.09
N GLU A 169 -16.29 19.01 -6.01
CA GLU A 169 -16.37 20.28 -5.28
C GLU A 169 -15.71 21.43 -6.09
N PRO A 170 -16.36 21.96 -7.14
CA PRO A 170 -15.74 22.94 -8.06
C PRO A 170 -15.21 24.23 -7.41
N ARG A 171 -15.81 24.65 -6.29
CA ARG A 171 -15.45 25.87 -5.54
C ARG A 171 -14.60 25.60 -4.30
N SER A 172 -14.08 24.38 -4.14
CA SER A 172 -13.31 23.99 -2.95
C SER A 172 -11.94 24.67 -2.90
N PRO A 173 -11.56 25.33 -1.78
CA PRO A 173 -10.23 25.89 -1.62
C PRO A 173 -9.15 24.82 -1.42
N LYS A 174 -9.54 23.54 -1.26
CA LYS A 174 -8.65 22.41 -0.99
C LYS A 174 -7.56 22.24 -2.05
N ILE A 175 -7.87 22.45 -3.34
CA ILE A 175 -6.89 22.35 -4.43
C ILE A 175 -5.79 23.42 -4.28
N LYS A 176 -6.16 24.67 -4.04
CA LYS A 176 -5.20 25.76 -3.82
C LYS A 176 -4.34 25.52 -2.58
N LYS A 177 -4.95 25.03 -1.48
CA LYS A 177 -4.22 24.65 -0.26
C LYS A 177 -3.23 23.51 -0.53
N PHE A 178 -3.66 22.48 -1.27
CA PHE A 178 -2.81 21.36 -1.65
C PHE A 178 -1.63 21.81 -2.52
N ALA A 179 -1.87 22.60 -3.56
CA ALA A 179 -0.83 23.07 -4.48
C ALA A 179 0.24 23.92 -3.77
N ARG A 180 -0.17 24.82 -2.84
CA ARG A 180 0.80 25.57 -2.02
C ARG A 180 1.68 24.66 -1.19
N HIS A 181 1.07 23.71 -0.48
CA HIS A 181 1.82 22.75 0.33
C HIS A 181 2.78 21.90 -0.51
N GLN A 182 2.34 21.42 -1.68
CA GLN A 182 3.23 20.66 -2.56
C GLN A 182 4.38 21.50 -3.12
N LYS A 183 4.16 22.79 -3.41
CA LYS A 183 5.25 23.69 -3.80
C LYS A 183 6.28 23.84 -2.68
N GLU A 184 5.82 24.00 -1.43
CA GLU A 184 6.68 24.10 -0.25
C GLU A 184 7.54 22.85 -0.04
N VAL A 185 6.98 21.67 -0.31
CA VAL A 185 7.67 20.38 -0.15
C VAL A 185 8.61 20.10 -1.33
N VAL A 186 8.16 20.25 -2.58
CA VAL A 186 8.92 19.86 -3.79
C VAL A 186 9.97 20.90 -4.19
N GLY A 187 9.72 22.19 -3.99
CA GLY A 187 10.66 23.26 -4.38
C GLY A 187 12.08 23.09 -3.84
N PRO A 188 12.27 22.80 -2.54
CA PRO A 188 13.61 22.56 -1.97
C PRO A 188 14.33 21.33 -2.56
N MET A 189 13.60 20.33 -3.04
CA MET A 189 14.18 19.08 -3.56
C MET A 189 14.91 19.28 -4.88
N LEU A 190 14.54 20.27 -5.69
CA LEU A 190 15.09 20.50 -7.03
C LEU A 190 16.63 20.53 -7.05
N ARG A 191 17.24 21.06 -5.99
CA ARG A 191 18.71 21.20 -5.85
C ARG A 191 19.43 19.86 -5.74
N GLN A 192 18.72 18.78 -5.40
CA GLN A 192 19.26 17.45 -5.15
C GLN A 192 18.92 16.46 -6.29
N LEU A 193 18.05 16.86 -7.23
CA LEU A 193 17.58 16.00 -8.31
C LEU A 193 18.60 15.88 -9.44
N ARG A 194 18.67 14.70 -10.05
CA ARG A 194 19.41 14.47 -11.29
C ARG A 194 18.68 15.11 -12.47
N ARG A 195 19.35 15.32 -13.60
CA ARG A 195 18.81 16.07 -14.76
C ARG A 195 17.44 15.58 -15.24
N ASP A 196 17.25 14.27 -15.32
CA ASP A 196 15.99 13.63 -15.73
C ASP A 196 14.87 13.85 -14.70
N GLN A 197 15.20 13.76 -13.42
CA GLN A 197 14.28 13.94 -12.30
C GLN A 197 13.92 15.41 -12.09
N LEU A 198 14.88 16.31 -12.36
CA LEU A 198 14.71 17.75 -12.28
C LEU A 198 13.66 18.22 -13.29
N ALA A 199 13.79 17.84 -14.56
CA ALA A 199 12.82 18.20 -15.59
C ALA A 199 11.40 17.72 -15.25
N GLN A 200 11.30 16.52 -14.66
CA GLN A 200 10.02 15.99 -14.19
C GLN A 200 9.43 16.82 -13.04
N ALA A 201 10.24 17.15 -12.03
CA ALA A 201 9.80 17.94 -10.88
C ALA A 201 9.44 19.39 -11.28
N GLU A 202 10.17 19.99 -12.22
CA GLU A 202 9.86 21.31 -12.78
C GLU A 202 8.53 21.30 -13.52
N GLY A 203 8.28 20.30 -14.39
CA GLY A 203 6.98 20.15 -15.06
C GLY A 203 5.82 19.92 -14.09
N TYR A 204 6.08 19.22 -12.98
CA TYR A 204 5.11 19.07 -11.89
C TYR A 204 4.83 20.40 -11.17
N LEU A 205 5.87 21.19 -10.87
CA LEU A 205 5.72 22.49 -10.22
C LEU A 205 4.92 23.47 -11.09
N ASP A 206 5.22 23.53 -12.38
CA ASP A 206 4.46 24.32 -13.36
C ASP A 206 2.97 23.93 -13.36
N TYR A 207 2.68 22.62 -13.38
CA TYR A 207 1.31 22.12 -13.29
C TYR A 207 0.58 22.59 -12.02
N ILE A 208 1.19 22.46 -10.83
CA ILE A 208 0.53 22.86 -9.58
C ILE A 208 0.45 24.38 -9.42
N GLU A 209 1.37 25.15 -9.98
CA GLU A 209 1.30 26.62 -10.00
C GLU A 209 0.11 27.10 -10.84
N GLY A 210 -0.15 26.44 -11.97
CA GLY A 210 -1.36 26.65 -12.77
C GLY A 210 -2.67 26.37 -12.03
N LEU A 211 -2.64 25.63 -10.90
CA LEU A 211 -3.82 25.41 -10.05
C LEU A 211 -4.07 26.55 -9.06
N VAL A 212 -3.05 27.37 -8.77
CA VAL A 212 -3.12 28.47 -7.81
C VAL A 212 -3.44 29.80 -8.49
N ALA A 213 -3.06 29.98 -9.75
CA ALA A 213 -3.34 31.17 -10.55
C ALA A 213 -4.83 31.58 -10.51
N PRO A 214 -5.15 32.88 -10.50
CA PRO A 214 -6.53 33.33 -10.64
C PRO A 214 -7.05 32.85 -11.99
N GLY A 215 -8.13 32.07 -11.96
CA GLY A 215 -8.91 31.72 -13.15
C GLY A 215 -9.93 32.80 -13.47
#